data_AF-A0A5R2N106-F1
#
_entry.id   AF-A0A5R2N106-F1
#
_cell.length_a   1.000
_cell.length_b   1.000
_cell.length_c   1.000
_cell.angle_alpha   90.00
_cell.angle_beta   90.00
_cell.angle_gamma   90.00
#
_symmetry.space_group_name_H-M   'P 1'
#
loop_
_entity.id
_entity.type
_entity.pdbx_description
1 polymer ?
#
loop_
_entity_poly.entity_id
_entity_poly.type
_entity_poly.pdbx_seq_one_letter_code
_entity_poly.pdbx_strand_id
1 'polypeptide(L)'
;AGAQTDTGANFFAAFAAGNIGISPSGAFAIGALNTQYPNVDYGITFLPGKDGNWSSFAGGDNFVVTKGTKKLAVVKEFLDFAYSLEGQTILAKYGSLPVRG
;
A
#
# COMPACT_ATOMS: atom_id res chain seq x y z
N ALA A 1 -12.74 9.89 -15.47
CA ALA A 1 -13.90 9.95 -14.58
C ALA A 1 -13.85 8.71 -13.68
N GLY A 2 -13.33 8.85 -12.46
CA GLY A 2 -13.50 7.82 -11.43
C GLY A 2 -14.91 7.95 -10.90
N ALA A 3 -15.77 6.97 -11.16
CA ALA A 3 -17.16 7.01 -10.74
C ALA A 3 -17.22 6.92 -9.20
N GLN A 4 -18.21 7.58 -8.59
CA GLN A 4 -18.48 7.55 -7.14
C GLN A 4 -18.62 6.11 -6.56
N THR A 5 -18.75 5.11 -7.42
CA THR A 5 -18.85 3.68 -7.11
C THR A 5 -17.56 2.89 -7.37
N ASP A 6 -16.46 3.54 -7.79
CA ASP A 6 -15.16 2.89 -7.94
C ASP A 6 -14.58 2.61 -6.55
N THR A 7 -14.56 1.35 -6.16
CA THR A 7 -14.02 0.88 -4.88
C THR A 7 -12.51 0.67 -4.91
N GLY A 8 -11.85 0.98 -6.04
CA GLY A 8 -10.44 0.66 -6.28
C GLY A 8 -10.20 -0.83 -6.56
N ALA A 9 -11.22 -1.69 -6.49
CA ALA A 9 -11.08 -3.13 -6.73
C ALA A 9 -10.57 -3.46 -8.15
N ASN A 10 -10.80 -2.57 -9.12
CA ASN A 10 -10.34 -2.73 -10.49
C ASN A 10 -9.04 -1.95 -10.79
N PHE A 11 -8.42 -1.34 -9.80
CA PHE A 11 -7.26 -0.46 -9.98
C PHE A 11 -6.08 -1.15 -10.68
N PHE A 12 -5.89 -2.46 -10.42
CA PHE A 12 -4.86 -3.27 -11.06
C PHE A 12 -5.38 -4.25 -12.13
N ALA A 13 -6.68 -4.24 -12.43
CA ALA A 13 -7.30 -5.24 -13.30
C ALA A 13 -6.68 -5.27 -14.71
N ALA A 14 -6.37 -4.11 -15.28
CA ALA A 14 -5.75 -4.02 -16.60
C ALA A 14 -4.34 -4.62 -16.63
N PHE A 15 -3.56 -4.45 -15.56
CA PHE A 15 -2.23 -5.05 -15.43
C PHE A 15 -2.34 -6.56 -15.23
N ALA A 16 -3.21 -6.98 -14.29
CA ALA A 16 -3.42 -8.39 -14.00
C ALA A 16 -3.99 -9.19 -15.18
N ALA A 17 -4.77 -8.56 -16.06
CA ALA A 17 -5.28 -9.16 -17.29
C ALA A 17 -4.24 -9.20 -18.43
N GLY A 18 -3.04 -8.63 -18.24
CA GLY A 18 -1.98 -8.58 -19.26
C GLY A 18 -2.19 -7.50 -20.33
N ASN A 19 -3.14 -6.58 -20.14
CA ASN A 19 -3.41 -5.51 -21.11
C ASN A 19 -2.38 -4.38 -21.04
N ILE A 20 -1.66 -4.24 -19.92
CA ILE A 20 -0.55 -3.30 -19.74
C ILE A 20 0.66 -4.02 -19.13
N GLY A 21 1.86 -3.73 -19.64
CA GLY A 21 3.10 -4.40 -19.21
C GLY A 21 3.77 -3.77 -17.98
N ILE A 22 3.44 -2.52 -17.63
CA ILE A 22 4.00 -1.81 -16.48
C ILE A 22 2.86 -1.07 -15.77
N SER A 23 2.74 -1.25 -14.45
CA SER A 23 1.84 -0.49 -13.59
C SER A 23 2.66 0.39 -12.62
N PRO A 24 2.77 1.70 -12.86
CA PRO A 24 3.50 2.58 -11.95
C PRO A 24 2.71 2.75 -10.65
N SER A 25 3.23 2.20 -9.55
CA SER A 25 2.54 2.19 -8.26
C SER A 25 3.52 2.20 -7.08
N GLY A 26 2.96 2.31 -5.87
CA GLY A 26 3.68 2.10 -4.62
C GLY A 26 3.61 0.64 -4.17
N ALA A 27 4.37 0.32 -3.13
CA ALA A 27 4.45 -1.05 -2.62
C ALA A 27 3.14 -1.60 -2.04
N PHE A 28 2.15 -0.74 -1.76
CA PHE A 28 0.78 -1.17 -1.42
C PHE A 28 0.14 -2.04 -2.52
N ALA A 29 0.60 -1.91 -3.78
CA ALA A 29 0.15 -2.73 -4.89
C ALA A 29 0.48 -4.23 -4.70
N ILE A 30 1.58 -4.56 -4.02
CA ILE A 30 2.06 -5.93 -3.84
C ILE A 30 1.02 -6.76 -3.09
N GLY A 31 0.52 -6.24 -1.96
CA GLY A 31 -0.54 -6.89 -1.19
C GLY A 31 -1.83 -7.07 -1.99
N ALA A 32 -2.24 -6.04 -2.73
CA ALA A 32 -3.45 -6.11 -3.57
C ALA A 32 -3.31 -7.14 -4.70
N LEU A 33 -2.17 -7.16 -5.42
CA LEU A 33 -1.90 -8.13 -6.48
C LEU A 33 -1.87 -9.56 -5.95
N ASN A 34 -1.16 -9.80 -4.85
CA ASN A 34 -1.05 -11.14 -4.25
C ASN A 34 -2.39 -11.68 -3.73
N THR A 35 -3.29 -10.80 -3.26
CA THR A 35 -4.57 -11.21 -2.67
C THR A 35 -5.71 -11.28 -3.68
N GLN A 36 -5.77 -10.33 -4.62
CA GLN A 36 -6.88 -10.21 -5.58
C GLN A 36 -6.58 -10.92 -6.91
N TYR A 37 -5.31 -11.06 -7.27
CA TYR A 37 -4.86 -11.65 -8.53
C TYR A 37 -3.75 -12.68 -8.29
N PRO A 38 -3.98 -13.73 -7.49
CA PRO A 38 -2.92 -14.65 -7.00
C PRO A 38 -2.18 -15.42 -8.11
N ASN A 39 -2.71 -15.43 -9.33
CA ASN A 39 -2.12 -16.12 -10.48
C ASN A 39 -1.36 -15.17 -11.43
N VAL A 40 -1.31 -13.87 -11.14
CA VAL A 40 -0.55 -12.93 -11.97
C VAL A 40 0.95 -13.16 -11.77
N ASP A 41 1.68 -13.33 -12.88
CA ASP A 41 3.13 -13.38 -12.87
C ASP A 41 3.68 -11.96 -13.06
N TYR A 42 4.45 -11.48 -12.09
CA TYR A 42 4.97 -10.12 -12.12
C TYR A 42 6.31 -9.98 -11.40
N GLY A 43 7.08 -8.97 -11.83
CA GLY A 43 8.29 -8.52 -11.16
C GLY A 43 8.12 -7.10 -10.59
N ILE A 44 9.07 -6.70 -9.74
CA ILE A 44 9.15 -5.36 -9.17
C ILE A 44 10.47 -4.75 -9.60
N THR A 45 10.42 -3.50 -10.09
CA THR A 45 11.61 -2.72 -10.44
C THR A 45 11.35 -1.23 -10.20
N PHE A 46 12.40 -0.42 -10.26
CA PHE A 46 12.26 1.04 -10.19
C PHE A 46 11.54 1.59 -11.41
N LEU A 47 10.88 2.74 -11.25
CA LEU A 47 10.30 3.45 -12.38
C LEU A 47 11.46 3.99 -13.25
N PRO A 48 11.54 3.58 -14.53
CA PRO A 48 12.61 4.04 -15.40
C PRO A 48 12.38 5.50 -15.81
N GLY A 49 13.42 6.30 -15.67
CA GLY A 49 13.49 7.66 -16.19
C GLY A 49 13.92 7.68 -17.65
N LYS A 50 13.50 8.73 -18.37
CA LYS A 50 13.78 8.93 -19.79
C LYS A 50 15.27 8.79 -20.15
N ASP A 51 16.16 9.28 -19.29
CA ASP A 51 17.60 9.36 -19.55
C ASP A 51 18.41 8.35 -18.71
N GLY A 52 17.81 7.23 -18.32
CA GLY A 52 18.46 6.16 -17.56
C GLY A 52 18.52 6.38 -16.04
N ASN A 53 18.01 7.53 -15.57
CA ASN A 53 17.72 7.74 -14.15
C ASN A 53 16.58 6.82 -13.70
N TRP A 54 16.35 6.74 -12.38
CA TRP A 54 15.28 5.94 -11.82
C TRP A 54 14.55 6.70 -10.72
N SER A 55 13.30 6.31 -10.45
CA SER A 55 12.54 6.81 -9.32
C SER A 55 11.78 5.68 -8.63
N SER A 56 11.33 5.95 -7.41
CA SER A 56 10.43 5.08 -6.67
C SER A 56 9.32 5.90 -6.05
N PHE A 57 8.20 5.26 -5.76
CA PHE A 57 7.13 5.87 -4.98
C PHE A 57 7.50 5.85 -3.50
N ALA A 58 7.75 7.03 -2.93
CA ALA A 58 7.89 7.23 -1.50
C ALA A 58 6.56 7.77 -0.96
N GLY A 59 5.74 6.89 -0.39
CA GLY A 59 4.46 7.27 0.19
C GLY A 59 3.96 6.24 1.20
N GLY A 60 2.74 6.45 1.66
CA GLY A 60 2.11 5.66 2.72
C GLY A 60 1.15 6.53 3.53
N ASP A 61 0.34 5.88 4.35
CA ASP A 61 -0.62 6.56 5.20
C ASP A 61 -0.02 6.88 6.57
N ASN A 62 -0.43 8.01 7.14
CA ASN A 62 -0.10 8.39 8.51
C ASN A 62 -1.34 8.35 9.39
N PHE A 63 -1.17 7.95 10.65
CA PHE A 63 -2.18 8.18 11.67
C PHE A 63 -2.17 9.65 12.10
N VAL A 64 -3.33 10.29 12.08
CA VAL A 64 -3.51 11.67 12.57
C VAL A 64 -4.57 11.67 13.67
N VAL A 65 -4.28 12.38 14.76
CA VAL A 65 -5.20 12.52 15.90
C VAL A 65 -5.95 13.85 15.78
N THR A 66 -7.27 13.79 15.65
CA THR A 66 -8.12 14.98 15.55
C THR A 66 -8.03 15.84 16.82
N LYS A 67 -7.83 17.14 16.63
CA LYS A 67 -7.79 18.12 17.73
C LYS A 67 -9.06 18.04 18.58
N GLY A 68 -8.89 18.06 19.90
CA GLY A 68 -10.00 18.11 20.86
C GLY A 68 -10.55 16.74 21.28
N THR A 69 -10.01 15.64 20.76
CA THR A 69 -10.40 14.30 21.23
C THR A 69 -10.18 14.16 22.73
N LYS A 70 -11.18 13.58 23.43
CA LYS A 70 -11.08 13.24 24.85
C LYS A 70 -10.53 11.82 25.08
N LYS A 71 -10.27 11.08 24.01
CA LYS A 71 -9.84 9.67 24.03
C LYS A 71 -8.33 9.49 23.81
N LEU A 72 -7.52 10.49 24.17
CA LEU A 72 -6.10 10.51 23.82
C LEU A 72 -5.31 9.31 24.39
N ALA A 73 -5.65 8.85 25.60
CA ALA A 73 -5.00 7.69 26.22
C ALA A 73 -5.18 6.41 25.40
N VAL A 74 -6.42 6.09 25.01
CA VAL A 74 -6.74 4.90 24.20
C VAL A 74 -6.15 5.01 22.79
N VAL A 75 -6.17 6.21 22.20
CA VAL A 75 -5.52 6.45 20.90
C VAL A 75 -4.02 6.17 20.98
N LYS A 76 -3.34 6.60 22.06
CA LYS A 76 -1.92 6.30 22.27
C LYS A 76 -1.67 4.80 22.38
N GLU A 77 -2.44 4.09 23.20
CA GLU A 77 -2.30 2.63 23.37
C GLU A 77 -2.47 1.89 22.03
N PHE A 78 -3.46 2.28 21.22
CA PHE A 78 -3.64 1.73 19.88
C PHE A 78 -2.43 2.01 18.97
N LEU A 79 -1.90 3.23 18.97
CA LEU A 79 -0.74 3.58 18.14
C LEU A 79 0.51 2.82 18.60
N ASP A 80 0.72 2.69 19.92
CA ASP A 80 1.84 1.94 20.48
C ASP A 80 1.78 0.46 20.04
N PHE A 81 0.59 -0.15 20.04
CA PHE A 81 0.37 -1.49 19.48
C PHE A 81 0.61 -1.53 17.96
N ALA A 82 -0.01 -0.62 17.19
CA ALA A 82 0.10 -0.60 15.74
C ALA A 82 1.56 -0.46 15.26
N TYR A 83 2.40 0.26 16.01
CA TYR A 83 3.84 0.42 15.74
C TYR A 83 4.74 -0.56 16.51
N SER A 84 4.18 -1.52 17.25
CA SER A 84 4.93 -2.61 17.87
C SER A 84 5.37 -3.64 16.82
N LEU A 85 6.33 -4.50 17.18
CA LEU A 85 6.74 -5.61 16.31
C LEU A 85 5.56 -6.51 15.95
N GLU A 86 4.68 -6.81 16.91
CA GLU A 86 3.50 -7.63 16.70
C GLU A 86 2.54 -6.97 15.69
N GLY A 87 2.19 -5.70 15.91
CA GLY A 87 1.31 -4.94 15.02
C GLY A 87 1.86 -4.85 13.59
N GLN A 88 3.15 -4.57 13.45
CA GLN A 88 3.82 -4.50 12.14
C GLN A 88 3.93 -5.88 11.47
N THR A 89 4.13 -6.96 12.24
CA THR A 89 4.11 -8.34 11.72
C THR A 89 2.73 -8.71 11.17
N ILE A 90 1.66 -8.31 11.88
CA ILE A 90 0.29 -8.48 11.40
C ILE A 90 0.09 -7.72 10.09
N LEU A 91 0.49 -6.45 10.02
CA LEU A 91 0.38 -5.64 8.80
C LEU A 91 1.14 -6.27 7.62
N ALA A 92 2.39 -6.70 7.85
CA ALA A 92 3.22 -7.35 6.84
C ALA A 92 2.60 -8.64 6.30
N LYS A 93 2.00 -9.46 7.18
CA LYS A 93 1.32 -10.71 6.80
C LYS A 93 0.19 -10.47 5.78
N TYR A 94 -0.48 -9.32 5.85
CA TYR A 94 -1.58 -8.97 4.94
C TYR A 94 -1.15 -8.09 3.76
N GLY A 95 0.16 -7.95 3.53
CA GLY A 95 0.70 -7.29 2.34
C GLY A 95 0.87 -5.78 2.46
N SER A 96 0.71 -5.20 3.65
CA SER A 96 1.16 -3.84 3.93
C SER A 96 2.67 -3.81 4.14
N LEU A 97 3.35 -2.77 3.67
CA LEU A 97 4.75 -2.58 4.04
C LEU A 97 4.86 -2.14 5.51
N PRO A 98 5.62 -2.85 6.35
CA PRO A 98 5.89 -2.40 7.69
C PRO A 98 6.82 -1.17 7.66
N VAL A 99 6.55 -0.21 8.54
CA VAL A 99 7.34 1.04 8.69
C VAL A 99 8.38 0.95 9.81
N ARG A 100 8.35 -0.14 10.58
CA ARG A 100 9.40 -0.53 11.54
C ARG A 100 9.86 -1.94 11.22
N GLY A 101 11.17 -2.10 11.05
CA GLY A 101 11.86 -3.38 10.91
C GLY A 101 12.42 -3.87 12.23
#